data_AF-A0A9D0BV69-F1
#
_entry.id   AF-A0A9D0BV69-F1
#
_cell.length_a   1.000
_cell.length_b   1.000
_cell.length_c   1.000
_cell.angle_alpha   90.00
_cell.angle_beta   90.00
_cell.angle_gamma   90.00
#
_symmetry.space_group_name_H-M   'P 1'
#
loop_
_entity.id
_entity.type
_entity.pdbx_description
1 polymer ?
#
loop_
_entity_poly.entity_id
_entity_poly.type
_entity_poly.pdbx_seq_one_letter_code
_entity_poly.pdbx_strand_id
1 'polypeptide(L)'
;RKGAPLVLVSGCHFADCHYINAVTWTQRRVERLWNKLERLGIRPERLQLEWISAAEGQKFARVMKELEELRRKVTPEEVQETMEILQQEEEKTRAKKARQGPVLQMA
;
A
#
# COMPACT_ATOMS: atom_id res chain seq x y z
N ARG A 1 6.19 -4.33 -8.33
CA ARG A 1 7.57 -4.87 -8.46
C ARG A 1 7.69 -6.38 -8.19
N LYS A 2 7.09 -6.95 -7.15
CA LYS A 2 7.24 -8.39 -6.81
C LYS A 2 6.03 -9.26 -7.22
N GLY A 3 5.16 -8.74 -8.08
CA GLY A 3 4.00 -9.51 -8.59
C GLY A 3 2.87 -9.74 -7.58
N ALA A 4 2.74 -8.92 -6.54
CA ALA A 4 1.62 -9.06 -5.61
C ALA A 4 0.29 -8.66 -6.31
N PRO A 5 -0.71 -9.57 -6.38
CA PRO A 5 -2.02 -9.23 -6.91
C PRO A 5 -2.80 -8.30 -5.98
N LEU A 6 -2.64 -8.48 -4.66
CA LEU A 6 -3.16 -7.60 -3.61
C LEU A 6 -2.18 -7.47 -2.45
N VAL A 7 -2.32 -6.41 -1.68
CA VAL A 7 -1.62 -6.18 -0.42
C VAL A 7 -2.63 -5.79 0.64
N LEU A 8 -2.64 -6.51 1.77
CA LEU A 8 -3.36 -6.10 2.97
C LEU A 8 -2.38 -5.43 3.94
N VAL A 9 -2.75 -4.25 4.43
CA VAL A 9 -2.16 -3.64 5.61
C VAL A 9 -3.17 -3.77 6.74
N SER A 10 -2.76 -4.38 7.86
CA SER A 10 -3.62 -4.48 9.03
C SER A 10 -2.91 -4.02 10.30
N GLY A 11 -3.69 -3.51 11.26
CA GLY A 11 -3.17 -3.07 12.55
C GLY A 11 -4.24 -3.02 13.63
N CYS A 12 -3.85 -2.55 14.82
CA CYS A 12 -4.76 -2.31 15.94
C CYS A 12 -5.81 -1.25 15.59
N HIS A 13 -6.90 -1.20 16.36
CA HIS A 13 -7.82 -0.05 16.34
C HIS A 13 -7.13 1.23 16.82
N PHE A 14 -7.71 2.38 16.47
CA PHE A 14 -7.19 3.69 16.87
C PHE A 14 -7.06 3.84 18.39
N ALA A 15 -8.05 3.36 19.14
CA ALA A 15 -8.06 3.42 20.60
C ALA A 15 -7.06 2.46 21.25
N ASP A 16 -6.72 1.37 20.56
CA ASP A 16 -5.91 0.26 21.11
C ASP A 16 -4.50 0.23 20.54
N CYS A 17 -4.02 1.35 19.99
CA CYS A 17 -2.69 1.40 19.39
C CYS A 17 -1.62 1.22 20.47
N HIS A 18 -0.94 0.08 20.43
CA HIS A 18 0.14 -0.23 21.39
C HIS A 18 1.28 0.80 21.36
N TYR A 19 1.48 1.44 20.20
CA TYR A 19 2.49 2.47 20.00
C TYR A 19 1.87 3.87 19.85
N ILE A 20 0.85 4.15 20.65
CA ILE A 20 0.19 5.46 20.83
C ILE A 20 -0.54 5.94 19.59
N ASN A 21 0.19 6.39 18.56
CA ASN A 21 -0.37 6.99 17.35
C ASN A 21 0.17 6.39 16.04
N ALA A 22 0.91 5.28 16.12
CA ALA A 22 1.46 4.61 14.93
C ALA A 22 0.37 4.25 13.90
N VAL A 23 -0.82 3.86 14.36
CA VAL A 23 -2.00 3.59 13.52
C VAL A 23 -2.42 4.80 12.69
N THR A 24 -2.45 6.00 13.29
CA THR A 24 -2.79 7.27 12.62
C THR A 24 -1.78 7.64 11.54
N TRP A 25 -0.49 7.40 11.78
CA TRP A 25 0.56 7.61 10.77
C TRP A 25 0.45 6.61 9.62
N THR A 26 0.12 5.36 9.92
CA THR A 26 -0.12 4.32 8.92
C THR A 26 -1.30 4.67 8.03
N GLN A 27 -2.44 5.07 8.61
CA GLN A 27 -3.61 5.53 7.85
C GLN A 27 -3.22 6.63 6.84
N ARG A 28 -2.58 7.71 7.31
CA ARG A 28 -2.14 8.83 6.44
C ARG A 28 -1.15 8.41 5.35
N ARG A 29 -0.37 7.35 5.58
CA ARG A 29 0.56 6.81 4.55
C ARG A 29 -0.22 6.02 3.51
N VAL A 30 -1.17 5.19 3.93
CA VAL A 30 -2.01 4.40 3.02
C VAL A 30 -2.92 5.29 2.18
N GLU A 31 -3.53 6.33 2.75
CA GLU A 31 -4.33 7.33 2.02
C GLU A 31 -3.51 8.00 0.89
N ARG A 32 -2.26 8.37 1.18
CA ARG A 32 -1.35 8.92 0.16
C ARG A 32 -0.96 7.88 -0.89
N LEU A 33 -0.87 6.60 -0.52
CA LEU A 33 -0.60 5.52 -1.46
C LEU A 33 -1.81 5.27 -2.37
N TRP A 34 -3.05 5.29 -1.86
CA TRP A 34 -4.25 5.19 -2.69
C TRP A 34 -4.29 6.29 -3.76
N ASN A 35 -4.12 7.55 -3.36
CA ASN A 35 -4.04 8.67 -4.31
C ASN A 35 -2.92 8.48 -5.36
N LYS A 36 -1.78 7.90 -4.94
CA LYS A 36 -0.69 7.58 -5.86
C LYS A 36 -1.06 6.47 -6.84
N LEU A 37 -1.73 5.41 -6.37
CA LEU A 37 -2.19 4.29 -7.21
C LEU A 37 -3.19 4.79 -8.25
N GLU A 38 -4.19 5.59 -7.84
CA GLU A 38 -5.16 6.22 -8.74
C GLU A 38 -4.48 7.01 -9.86
N ARG A 39 -3.55 7.90 -9.49
CA ARG A 39 -2.81 8.71 -10.46
C ARG A 39 -1.96 7.88 -11.43
N LEU A 40 -1.53 6.70 -11.01
CA LEU A 40 -0.77 5.76 -11.83
C LEU A 40 -1.68 4.83 -12.66
N GLY A 41 -3.00 4.95 -12.55
CA GLY A 41 -3.96 4.06 -13.22
C GLY A 41 -4.03 2.66 -12.60
N ILE A 42 -3.48 2.45 -11.40
CA ILE A 42 -3.52 1.17 -10.69
C ILE A 42 -4.76 1.17 -9.80
N ARG A 43 -5.56 0.08 -9.86
CA ARG A 43 -6.75 -0.13 -9.02
C ARG A 43 -6.41 0.07 -7.52
N PRO A 44 -6.93 1.12 -6.85
CA PRO A 44 -6.57 1.43 -5.46
C PRO A 44 -7.01 0.35 -4.47
N GLU A 45 -8.13 -0.30 -4.77
CA GLU A 45 -8.66 -1.45 -4.02
C GLU A 45 -7.70 -2.65 -3.97
N ARG A 46 -6.64 -2.70 -4.79
CA ARG A 46 -5.59 -3.72 -4.65
C ARG A 46 -4.69 -3.52 -3.43
N LEU A 47 -4.79 -2.35 -2.78
CA LEU A 47 -4.25 -2.09 -1.46
C LEU A 47 -5.41 -1.97 -0.46
N GLN A 48 -5.48 -2.89 0.50
CA GLN A 48 -6.53 -2.92 1.51
C GLN A 48 -5.97 -2.50 2.87
N LEU A 49 -6.80 -1.85 3.68
CA LEU A 49 -6.45 -1.38 5.02
C LEU A 49 -7.53 -1.77 6.02
N GLU A 50 -7.16 -2.57 7.02
CA GLU A 50 -8.10 -3.07 8.01
C GLU A 50 -7.58 -2.94 9.44
N TRP A 51 -8.45 -2.54 10.36
CA TRP A 51 -8.13 -2.44 11.78
C TRP A 51 -8.75 -3.63 12.52
N ILE A 52 -7.91 -4.55 12.98
CA ILE A 52 -8.30 -5.84 13.54
C ILE A 52 -7.49 -6.06 14.82
N SER A 53 -8.19 -6.11 15.96
CA SER A 53 -7.61 -6.44 17.27
C SER A 53 -7.26 -7.93 17.37
N ALA A 54 -6.47 -8.28 18.39
CA ALA A 54 -6.09 -9.67 18.65
C ALA A 54 -7.28 -10.59 18.97
N ALA A 55 -8.40 -10.03 19.46
CA ALA A 55 -9.60 -10.80 19.80
C ALA A 55 -10.58 -10.97 18.61
N GLU A 56 -10.35 -10.30 17.49
CA GLU A 56 -11.28 -10.25 16.35
C GLU A 56 -11.00 -11.33 15.28
N GLY A 57 -10.77 -12.57 15.72
CA GLY A 57 -10.45 -13.68 14.81
C GLY A 57 -11.52 -13.94 13.74
N GLN A 58 -12.81 -13.82 14.09
CA GLN A 58 -13.91 -13.96 13.13
C GLN A 58 -13.92 -12.87 12.06
N LYS A 59 -13.60 -11.62 12.45
CA LYS A 59 -13.47 -10.50 11.50
C LYS A 59 -12.31 -10.74 10.55
N PHE A 60 -11.15 -11.16 11.08
CA PHE A 60 -9.99 -11.50 10.26
C PHE A 60 -10.34 -12.57 9.22
N ALA A 61 -11.01 -13.65 9.64
CA ALA A 61 -11.43 -14.70 8.73
C ALA A 61 -12.39 -14.19 7.63
N ARG A 62 -13.30 -13.27 7.96
CA ARG A 62 -14.18 -12.63 6.97
C ARG A 62 -13.40 -11.78 5.97
N VAL A 63 -12.53 -10.89 6.46
CA VAL A 63 -11.67 -10.03 5.62
C VAL A 63 -10.81 -10.85 4.67
N MET A 64 -10.22 -11.96 5.13
CA MET A 64 -9.41 -12.83 4.27
C MET A 64 -10.23 -13.50 3.17
N LYS A 65 -11.52 -13.82 3.40
CA LYS A 65 -12.42 -14.33 2.36
C LYS A 65 -12.73 -13.27 1.31
N GLU A 66 -13.08 -12.06 1.76
CA GLU A 66 -13.35 -10.90 0.88
C GLU A 66 -12.12 -10.56 0.03
N LEU A 67 -10.92 -10.62 0.62
CA LEU A 67 -9.64 -10.45 -0.09
C LEU A 67 -9.39 -11.51 -1.15
N GLU A 68 -9.72 -12.78 -0.86
CA GLU A 68 -9.58 -13.86 -1.83
C GLU A 68 -10.56 -13.68 -3.01
N GLU A 69 -11.79 -13.25 -2.74
CA GLU A 69 -12.77 -12.92 -3.78
C GLU A 69 -12.29 -11.76 -4.66
N LEU A 70 -11.68 -10.74 -4.06
CA LEU A 70 -11.08 -9.63 -4.81
C LEU A 70 -9.84 -10.09 -5.61
N ARG A 71 -8.97 -10.92 -5.02
CA ARG A 71 -7.77 -11.46 -5.67
C ARG A 71 -8.10 -12.23 -6.93
N ARG A 72 -9.19 -13.02 -6.92
CA ARG A 72 -9.65 -13.76 -8.09
C ARG A 72 -10.04 -12.87 -9.28
N LYS A 73 -10.36 -11.59 -9.03
CA LYS A 73 -10.69 -10.59 -10.05
C LYS A 73 -9.47 -9.84 -10.57
N VAL A 74 -8.27 -10.15 -10.10
CA VAL A 74 -7.02 -9.53 -10.58
C VAL A 74 -6.34 -10.50 -11.53
N THR A 75 -6.16 -10.10 -12.79
CA THR A 75 -5.57 -10.99 -13.81
C THR A 75 -4.04 -10.94 -13.78
N PRO A 76 -3.35 -11.98 -14.28
CA PRO A 76 -1.89 -11.96 -14.43
C PRO A 76 -1.39 -10.76 -15.26
N GLU A 77 -2.14 -10.37 -16.30
CA GLU A 77 -1.81 -9.23 -17.16
C GLU A 77 -1.85 -7.92 -16.36
N GLU A 78 -2.88 -7.73 -15.54
CA GLU A 78 -3.00 -6.56 -14.66
C GLU A 78 -1.87 -6.50 -13.62
N VAL A 79 -1.41 -7.66 -13.13
CA VAL A 79 -0.25 -7.74 -12.23
C VAL A 79 1.02 -7.33 -12.95
N GLN A 80 1.22 -7.83 -14.18
CA GLN A 80 2.38 -7.53 -14.99
C GLN A 80 2.45 -6.04 -15.35
N GLU A 81 1.35 -5.46 -15.82
CA GLU A 81 1.23 -4.02 -16.08
C GLU A 81 1.57 -3.19 -14.83
N THR A 82 1.04 -3.57 -13.68
CA THR A 82 1.36 -2.91 -12.40
C THR A 82 2.85 -3.00 -12.07
N MET A 83 3.50 -4.12 -12.37
CA MET A 83 4.94 -4.26 -12.14
C MET A 83 5.75 -3.28 -12.98
N GLU A 84 5.42 -3.14 -14.26
CA GLU A 84 6.07 -2.23 -15.20
C GLU A 84 5.88 -0.77 -14.81
N ILE A 85 4.64 -0.36 -14.51
CA ILE A 85 4.33 1.01 -14.04
C ILE A 85 5.17 1.37 -12.81
N LEU A 86 5.25 0.46 -11.82
CA LEU A 86 5.99 0.70 -10.59
C LEU A 86 7.52 0.68 -10.77
N GLN A 87 8.04 -0.04 -11.77
CA GLN A 87 9.47 0.01 -12.14
C GLN A 87 9.81 1.35 -12.80
N GLN A 88 9.02 1.78 -13.78
CA GLN A 88 9.21 3.07 -14.44
C GLN A 88 9.10 4.24 -13.45
N GLU A 89 8.15 4.20 -12.52
CA GLU A 89 8.01 5.22 -11.48
C GLU A 89 9.23 5.26 -10.53
N GLU A 90 9.85 4.12 -10.24
CA GLU A 90 11.09 4.06 -9.48
C GLU A 90 12.24 4.70 -10.24
N GLU A 91 12.43 4.34 -11.50
CA GLU A 91 13.49 4.86 -12.35
C GLU A 91 13.37 6.38 -12.50
N LYS A 92 12.16 6.88 -12.76
CA LYS A 92 11.86 8.33 -12.78
C LYS A 92 12.22 9.00 -11.46
N THR A 93 11.84 8.39 -10.33
CA THR A 93 12.16 8.93 -9.00
C THR A 93 13.66 8.95 -8.74
N ARG A 94 14.37 7.88 -9.11
CA ARG A 94 15.83 7.76 -8.96
C ARG A 94 16.57 8.76 -9.84
N ALA A 95 16.17 8.90 -11.11
CA ALA A 95 16.74 9.87 -12.03
C ALA A 95 16.51 11.31 -11.54
N LYS A 96 15.33 11.62 -11.00
CA LYS A 96 15.03 12.92 -10.40
C LYS A 96 15.94 13.22 -9.21
N LYS A 97 16.15 12.25 -8.30
CA LYS A 97 17.08 12.40 -7.16
C LYS A 97 18.52 12.60 -7.62
N ALA A 98 18.99 11.85 -8.61
CA ALA A 98 20.34 12.00 -9.16
C ALA A 98 20.56 13.39 -9.78
N ARG A 99 19.55 13.93 -10.46
CA ARG A 99 19.59 15.30 -11.02
C ARG A 99 19.54 16.41 -9.97
N GLN A 100 18.98 16.14 -8.79
CA GLN A 100 18.84 17.14 -7.72
C GLN A 100 20.10 17.32 -6.87
N GLY A 101 21.15 16.51 -7.07
CA GLY A 101 22.43 16.60 -6.35
C GLY A 101 22.30 16.45 -4.83
N PRO A 102 23.41 16.32 -4.08
CA PRO A 102 23.36 16.58 -2.65
C PRO A 102 23.02 18.07 -2.49
N VAL A 103 21.88 18.39 -1.88
CA VAL A 103 21.69 19.73 -1.32
C VAL A 103 22.86 19.93 -0.36
N LEU A 104 23.78 20.82 -0.73
CA LEU A 104 24.95 21.18 0.07
C LEU A 104 24.49 21.39 1.51
N GLN A 105 25.12 20.68 2.46
CA GLN A 105 25.09 21.06 3.86
C GLN A 105 25.46 22.55 3.96
N MET A 106 24.50 23.39 4.31
CA MET A 106 24.75 24.72 4.86
C MET A 106 23.86 24.88 6.08
N ALA A 107 24.30 24.26 7.17
CA ALA A 107 24.05 24.64 8.55
C ALA A 107 25.27 24.20 9.36
#